data_AF-A0AAP0LX34-F1
#
_entry.id   AF-A0AAP0LX34-F1
#
_cell.length_a   1.000
_cell.length_b   1.000
_cell.length_c   1.000
_cell.angle_alpha   90.00
_cell.angle_beta   90.00
_cell.angle_gamma   90.00
#
_symmetry.space_group_name_H-M   'P 1'
#
loop_
_entity.id
_entity.type
_entity.pdbx_description
1 polymer ?
#
loop_
_entity_poly.entity_id
_entity_poly.type
_entity_poly.pdbx_seq_one_letter_code
_entity_poly.pdbx_strand_id
1 'polypeptide(L)'
;MSAIASYQNCSGQGMFRHCKTTARLIRNAKEIAPVTHLPTTPLSAVSSNVRTNIVMKNDVVDPHQLEAIFQKKRSLRSKIRKELKNMDPIQRSQEDTAIQDIVLESSWFKASRNICAYISCASLREVDTSRIVSEILSNQTDGLSEISFSVQEGNGQMRKKLYVPRVEDKNSNMRMLKISAVKGLVANSMNILEPSLLDSDGNQCEDALQSYMAMAVCCKTKITYMKSVCVMQASEPVDLFILPGLAFERSGGRLGRGGGYYDVFLKKYQKLAQEQKWKQPLLVALSYSLQVVDEESIPVTPYDVPVDALVSPRGFIPISPVAIERCD
;
A
#
# COMPACT_ATOMS: atom_id res chain seq x y z
N MET A 1 -25.83 -19.77 -60.29
CA MET A 1 -27.09 -20.04 -61.03
C MET A 1 -27.94 -21.00 -60.22
N SER A 2 -29.28 -20.87 -60.26
CA SER A 2 -30.34 -21.85 -59.85
C SER A 2 -30.12 -22.67 -58.56
N ALA A 3 -30.85 -22.56 -57.44
CA ALA A 3 -32.25 -22.16 -57.12
C ALA A 3 -33.36 -23.23 -57.35
N ILE A 4 -34.10 -23.53 -56.26
CA ILE A 4 -35.51 -24.03 -56.15
C ILE A 4 -35.71 -25.56 -56.40
N ALA A 5 -36.55 -26.35 -55.70
CA ALA A 5 -37.69 -26.18 -54.76
C ALA A 5 -37.56 -27.10 -53.49
N SER A 6 -37.95 -26.76 -52.26
CA SER A 6 -39.30 -26.77 -51.62
C SER A 6 -40.17 -28.03 -51.87
N TYR A 7 -40.73 -28.71 -50.86
CA TYR A 7 -41.72 -28.18 -49.90
C TYR A 7 -41.85 -28.97 -48.56
N GLN A 8 -42.42 -28.29 -47.54
CA GLN A 8 -43.07 -28.77 -46.28
C GLN A 8 -42.26 -28.85 -44.95
N ASN A 9 -42.85 -28.54 -43.75
CA ASN A 9 -44.11 -27.84 -43.43
C ASN A 9 -44.12 -27.12 -42.05
N CYS A 10 -45.21 -26.41 -41.74
CA CYS A 10 -45.79 -26.03 -40.43
C CYS A 10 -44.91 -25.47 -39.27
N SER A 11 -45.10 -24.16 -39.07
CA SER A 11 -45.10 -23.39 -37.80
C SER A 11 -45.51 -24.14 -36.51
N GLY A 12 -45.06 -23.72 -35.31
CA GLY A 12 -44.15 -22.62 -34.96
C GLY A 12 -44.24 -22.21 -33.47
N GLN A 13 -43.27 -21.40 -33.00
CA GLN A 13 -43.22 -20.54 -31.79
C GLN A 13 -43.72 -21.13 -30.43
N GLY A 14 -42.97 -21.10 -29.33
CA GLY A 14 -41.95 -20.13 -28.92
C GLY A 14 -42.34 -19.54 -27.54
N MET A 15 -42.13 -20.30 -26.46
CA MET A 15 -42.69 -19.98 -25.13
C MET A 15 -41.68 -19.31 -24.19
N PHE A 16 -41.58 -17.98 -24.26
CA PHE A 16 -40.99 -17.17 -23.18
C PHE A 16 -42.01 -17.00 -22.03
N ARG A 17 -41.65 -17.39 -20.81
CA ARG A 17 -42.48 -17.12 -19.62
C ARG A 17 -42.01 -15.87 -18.88
N HIS A 18 -42.79 -14.79 -19.01
CA HIS A 18 -42.79 -13.68 -18.04
C HIS A 18 -43.89 -13.93 -17.00
N CYS A 19 -43.60 -13.67 -15.73
CA CYS A 19 -44.63 -13.63 -14.68
C CYS A 19 -44.87 -12.17 -14.25
N LYS A 20 -46.08 -11.66 -14.55
CA LYS A 20 -46.72 -10.56 -13.82
C LYS A 20 -47.75 -11.24 -12.90
N THR A 21 -48.04 -10.78 -11.68
CA THR A 21 -48.89 -9.60 -11.44
C THR A 21 -49.18 -9.49 -9.95
N THR A 22 -49.11 -8.29 -9.36
CA THR A 22 -50.15 -7.76 -8.43
C THR A 22 -49.92 -6.27 -8.18
N ALA A 23 -50.90 -5.43 -8.53
CA ALA A 23 -50.90 -4.00 -8.21
C ALA A 23 -52.34 -3.44 -8.17
N ARG A 24 -52.80 -3.00 -6.98
CA ARG A 24 -53.95 -2.12 -6.68
C ARG A 24 -54.10 -2.06 -5.14
N LEU A 25 -54.50 -0.97 -4.47
CA LEU A 25 -55.31 0.20 -4.84
C LEU A 25 -54.76 1.51 -4.23
N ILE A 26 -55.38 2.64 -4.62
CA ILE A 26 -55.05 4.02 -4.19
C ILE A 26 -56.18 4.57 -3.30
N ARG A 27 -55.87 5.61 -2.50
CA ARG A 27 -56.72 6.77 -2.11
C ARG A 27 -57.25 6.78 -0.66
N ASN A 28 -56.66 7.64 0.19
CA ASN A 28 -57.28 8.90 0.63
C ASN A 28 -56.31 9.72 1.51
N ALA A 29 -56.47 11.04 1.50
CA ALA A 29 -55.69 11.97 2.31
C ALA A 29 -56.64 12.96 3.01
N LYS A 30 -56.39 13.19 4.30
CA LYS A 30 -56.72 14.37 5.14
C LYS A 30 -56.95 13.90 6.58
N GLU A 31 -56.09 14.34 7.50
CA GLU A 31 -56.53 15.16 8.64
C GLU A 31 -55.34 15.91 9.24
N ILE A 32 -55.63 17.01 9.94
CA ILE A 32 -54.67 18.05 10.34
C ILE A 32 -54.77 18.24 11.85
N ALA A 33 -53.63 18.19 12.56
CA ALA A 33 -53.49 18.63 13.95
C ALA A 33 -52.02 19.10 14.20
N PRO A 34 -51.77 19.96 15.20
CA PRO A 34 -50.97 21.16 14.94
C PRO A 34 -49.51 21.14 15.41
N VAL A 35 -48.71 22.01 14.80
CA VAL A 35 -47.32 22.30 15.17
C VAL A 35 -47.28 23.20 16.41
N THR A 36 -46.65 22.73 17.48
CA THR A 36 -46.24 23.57 18.63
C THR A 36 -44.80 24.06 18.44
N HIS A 37 -44.61 25.38 18.52
CA HIS A 37 -43.31 26.03 18.38
C HIS A 37 -42.36 25.76 19.57
N LEU A 38 -41.08 25.52 19.28
CA LEU A 38 -39.96 25.81 20.17
C LEU A 38 -38.77 26.39 19.36
N PRO A 39 -37.83 27.13 19.99
CA PRO A 39 -37.10 28.18 19.29
C PRO A 39 -35.95 27.71 18.38
N THR A 40 -35.81 28.38 17.24
CA THR A 40 -34.61 28.32 16.40
C THR A 40 -33.44 29.08 17.05
N THR A 41 -32.49 28.35 17.63
CA THR A 41 -31.11 28.81 17.79
C THR A 41 -30.31 28.53 16.50
N PRO A 42 -29.46 29.46 16.03
CA PRO A 42 -28.78 29.31 14.74
C PRO A 42 -27.69 28.23 14.79
N LEU A 43 -27.59 27.48 13.69
CA LEU A 43 -26.53 26.51 13.42
C LEU A 43 -25.14 27.18 13.51
N SER A 44 -24.45 26.98 14.64
CA SER A 44 -23.04 27.34 14.77
C SER A 44 -22.19 26.37 13.95
N ALA A 45 -21.65 26.89 12.84
CA ALA A 45 -20.54 26.38 12.04
C ALA A 45 -20.07 24.93 12.29
N VAL A 46 -20.23 24.09 11.26
CA VAL A 46 -19.41 22.89 11.08
C VAL A 46 -17.95 23.30 11.22
N SER A 47 -17.27 22.81 12.27
CA SER A 47 -15.84 23.03 12.45
C SER A 47 -15.10 22.30 11.33
N SER A 48 -14.73 23.03 10.29
CA SER A 48 -13.85 22.53 9.25
C SER A 48 -12.52 22.16 9.90
N ASN A 49 -12.19 20.87 9.96
CA ASN A 49 -10.89 20.40 10.44
C ASN A 49 -9.79 21.07 9.61
N VAL A 50 -9.12 22.05 10.21
CA VAL A 50 -8.08 22.85 9.56
C VAL A 50 -6.87 21.97 9.37
N ARG A 51 -6.78 21.30 8.20
CA ARG A 51 -5.49 20.89 7.65
C ARG A 51 -4.60 22.13 7.67
N THR A 52 -3.51 22.07 8.44
CA THR A 52 -2.45 23.09 8.37
C THR A 52 -1.68 22.88 7.06
N ASN A 53 -2.33 23.23 5.95
CA ASN A 53 -1.71 23.31 4.64
C ASN A 53 -0.66 24.42 4.71
N ILE A 54 0.61 24.03 4.56
CA ILE A 54 1.70 25.00 4.41
C ILE A 54 1.46 25.74 3.10
N VAL A 55 1.17 27.04 3.19
CA VAL A 55 0.99 27.89 2.00
C VAL A 55 2.34 28.06 1.34
N MET A 56 2.52 27.41 0.19
CA MET A 56 3.70 27.54 -0.65
C MET A 56 3.78 28.96 -1.25
N LYS A 57 4.46 29.87 -0.55
CA LYS A 57 5.00 31.10 -1.12
C LYS A 57 6.53 30.97 -1.18
N ASN A 58 7.05 30.88 -2.41
CA ASN A 58 8.49 30.91 -2.74
C ASN A 58 9.35 29.86 -2.02
N ASP A 59 9.16 28.56 -2.30
CA ASP A 59 10.08 27.41 -2.05
C ASP A 59 10.74 27.23 -0.66
N VAL A 60 10.43 28.08 0.32
CA VAL A 60 11.04 28.11 1.65
C VAL A 60 9.93 27.89 2.67
N VAL A 61 9.83 26.65 3.16
CA VAL A 61 9.03 26.38 4.37
C VAL A 61 9.69 27.11 5.54
N ASP A 62 8.92 27.96 6.21
CA ASP A 62 9.36 28.66 7.42
C ASP A 62 9.96 27.67 8.45
N PRO A 63 11.25 27.80 8.83
CA PRO A 63 11.90 26.90 9.77
C PRO A 63 11.17 26.78 11.11
N HIS A 64 10.52 27.84 11.59
CA HIS A 64 9.76 27.80 12.84
C HIS A 64 8.47 26.98 12.72
N GLN A 65 7.76 27.07 11.60
CA GLN A 65 6.62 26.21 11.30
C GLN A 65 7.03 24.74 11.15
N LEU A 66 8.19 24.49 10.52
CA LEU A 66 8.71 23.14 10.33
C LEU A 66 9.12 22.48 11.65
N GLU A 67 9.78 23.19 12.57
CA GLU A 67 10.09 22.67 13.90
C GLU A 67 8.81 22.44 14.74
N ALA A 68 7.82 23.34 14.67
CA ALA A 68 6.52 23.12 15.33
C ALA A 68 5.81 21.85 14.83
N ILE A 69 5.90 21.56 13.52
CA ILE A 69 5.41 20.30 12.92
C ILE A 69 6.20 19.09 13.46
N PHE A 70 7.53 19.18 13.54
CA PHE A 70 8.35 18.10 14.09
C PHE A 70 8.10 17.84 15.58
N GLN A 71 7.82 18.87 16.39
CA GLN A 71 7.46 18.74 17.80
C GLN A 71 6.11 18.04 17.98
N LYS A 72 5.09 18.43 17.22
CA LYS A 72 3.79 17.72 17.21
C LYS A 72 3.96 16.25 16.80
N LYS A 73 4.70 15.97 15.72
CA LYS A 73 5.06 14.58 15.33
C LYS A 73 5.79 13.83 16.44
N ARG A 74 6.71 14.48 17.18
CA ARG A 74 7.48 13.86 18.28
C ARG A 74 6.55 13.46 19.44
N SER A 75 5.59 14.32 19.78
CA SER A 75 4.58 14.07 20.82
C SER A 75 3.65 12.92 20.45
N LEU A 76 3.09 12.94 19.23
CA LEU A 76 2.21 11.87 18.74
C LEU A 76 2.93 10.50 18.67
N ARG A 77 4.20 10.46 18.23
CA ARG A 77 5.01 9.22 18.29
C ARG A 77 5.19 8.70 19.72
N SER A 78 5.27 9.57 20.72
CA SER A 78 5.41 9.17 22.12
C SER A 78 4.11 8.54 22.65
N LYS A 79 2.98 9.21 22.40
CA LYS A 79 1.62 8.75 22.72
C LYS A 79 1.35 7.35 22.14
N ILE A 80 1.47 7.19 20.82
CA ILE A 80 1.14 5.92 20.16
C ILE A 80 2.11 4.79 20.54
N ARG A 81 3.39 5.08 20.80
CA ARG A 81 4.32 4.05 21.34
C ARG A 81 3.91 3.55 22.72
N LYS A 82 3.36 4.42 23.58
CA LYS A 82 2.82 4.03 24.90
C LYS A 82 1.58 3.16 24.73
N GLU A 83 0.68 3.51 23.82
CA GLU A 83 -0.53 2.74 23.50
C GLU A 83 -0.18 1.36 22.93
N LEU A 84 0.70 1.28 21.91
CA LEU A 84 1.22 0.01 21.38
C LEU A 84 1.95 -0.84 22.44
N LYS A 85 2.63 -0.22 23.41
CA LYS A 85 3.26 -0.93 24.53
C LYS A 85 2.22 -1.58 25.45
N ASN A 86 1.08 -0.92 25.63
CA ASN A 86 0.01 -1.31 26.55
C ASN A 86 -1.11 -2.12 25.89
N MET A 87 -1.10 -2.26 24.57
CA MET A 87 -2.06 -3.10 23.82
C MET A 87 -2.02 -4.55 24.33
N ASP A 88 -3.20 -5.11 24.58
CA ASP A 88 -3.34 -6.48 25.06
C ASP A 88 -2.74 -7.50 24.07
N PRO A 89 -1.98 -8.51 24.54
CA PRO A 89 -1.36 -9.50 23.65
C PRO A 89 -2.34 -10.36 22.86
N ILE A 90 -3.52 -10.68 23.41
CA ILE A 90 -4.54 -11.49 22.74
C ILE A 90 -5.21 -10.63 21.65
N GLN A 91 -5.61 -9.40 21.99
CA GLN A 91 -6.11 -8.43 21.00
C GLN A 91 -5.09 -8.23 19.87
N ARG A 92 -3.81 -8.04 20.20
CA ARG A 92 -2.74 -7.90 19.20
C ARG A 92 -2.71 -9.08 18.23
N SER A 93 -2.67 -10.30 18.75
CA SER A 93 -2.64 -11.52 17.93
C SER A 93 -3.90 -11.69 17.07
N GLN A 94 -5.07 -11.27 17.56
CA GLN A 94 -6.33 -11.27 16.79
C GLN A 94 -6.29 -10.23 15.66
N GLU A 95 -5.84 -9.01 15.94
CA GLU A 95 -5.69 -7.96 14.94
C GLU A 95 -4.62 -8.32 13.89
N ASP A 96 -3.47 -8.89 14.30
CA ASP A 96 -2.43 -9.42 13.41
C ASP A 96 -2.96 -10.51 12.47
N THR A 97 -3.85 -11.38 12.97
CA THR A 97 -4.46 -12.44 12.16
C THR A 97 -5.42 -11.84 11.13
N ALA A 98 -6.37 -11.02 11.58
CA ALA A 98 -7.37 -10.39 10.70
C ALA A 98 -6.74 -9.51 9.61
N ILE A 99 -5.70 -8.73 9.94
CA ILE A 99 -4.99 -7.91 8.96
C ILE A 99 -4.30 -8.78 7.90
N GLN A 100 -3.63 -9.87 8.31
CA GLN A 100 -2.97 -10.76 7.37
C GLN A 100 -3.97 -11.51 6.49
N ASP A 101 -5.13 -11.92 7.01
CA ASP A 101 -6.21 -12.54 6.22
C ASP A 101 -6.71 -11.57 5.14
N ILE A 102 -7.04 -10.32 5.49
CA ILE A 102 -7.49 -9.30 4.54
C ILE A 102 -6.46 -9.07 3.41
N VAL A 103 -5.16 -9.04 3.74
CA VAL A 103 -4.11 -8.90 2.72
C VAL A 103 -4.07 -10.12 1.81
N LEU A 104 -3.98 -11.32 2.38
CA LEU A 104 -3.83 -12.58 1.65
C LEU A 104 -5.04 -12.88 0.74
N GLU A 105 -6.25 -12.52 1.17
CA GLU A 105 -7.48 -12.75 0.41
C GLU A 105 -7.70 -11.74 -0.72
N SER A 106 -7.10 -10.54 -0.65
CA SER A 106 -7.35 -9.45 -1.57
C SER A 106 -6.93 -9.70 -3.03
N SER A 107 -7.70 -9.16 -3.98
CA SER A 107 -7.39 -9.17 -5.41
C SER A 107 -6.07 -8.46 -5.73
N TRP A 108 -5.84 -7.28 -5.14
CA TRP A 108 -4.64 -6.47 -5.36
C TRP A 108 -3.36 -7.15 -4.88
N PHE A 109 -3.38 -7.88 -3.77
CA PHE A 109 -2.24 -8.69 -3.32
C PHE A 109 -2.02 -9.89 -4.24
N LYS A 110 -3.08 -10.62 -4.59
CA LYS A 110 -3.02 -11.78 -5.49
C LYS A 110 -2.48 -11.39 -6.88
N ALA A 111 -2.84 -10.23 -7.41
CA ALA A 111 -2.37 -9.72 -8.70
C ALA A 111 -0.94 -9.16 -8.69
N SER A 112 -0.44 -8.68 -7.55
CA SER A 112 0.91 -8.09 -7.43
C SER A 112 2.02 -9.14 -7.58
N ARG A 113 3.10 -8.82 -8.30
CA ARG A 113 4.24 -9.72 -8.54
C ARG A 113 5.48 -9.25 -7.81
N ASN A 114 5.86 -7.99 -8.00
CA ASN A 114 7.02 -7.38 -7.35
C ASN A 114 6.54 -6.61 -6.11
N ILE A 115 6.85 -7.13 -4.92
CA ILE A 115 6.30 -6.66 -3.65
C ILE A 115 7.43 -6.23 -2.72
N CYS A 116 7.38 -4.99 -2.25
CA CYS A 116 8.24 -4.50 -1.17
C CYS A 116 7.49 -4.60 0.16
N ALA A 117 8.03 -5.30 1.16
CA ALA A 117 7.41 -5.41 2.47
C ALA A 117 8.45 -5.41 3.60
N TYR A 118 8.05 -4.92 4.78
CA TYR A 118 8.85 -5.02 5.98
C TYR A 118 8.71 -6.41 6.63
N ILE A 119 9.79 -6.89 7.27
CA ILE A 119 9.75 -8.05 8.16
C ILE A 119 9.39 -7.54 9.55
N SER A 120 8.27 -8.03 10.10
CA SER A 120 7.79 -7.68 11.43
C SER A 120 8.83 -7.95 12.52
N CYS A 121 9.07 -6.96 13.38
CA CYS A 121 9.94 -7.14 14.54
C CYS A 121 9.17 -6.91 15.86
N ALA A 122 9.21 -7.89 16.76
CA ALA A 122 8.53 -7.82 18.06
C ALA A 122 9.01 -6.64 18.94
N SER A 123 10.27 -6.20 18.79
CA SER A 123 10.79 -5.01 19.48
C SER A 123 10.09 -3.72 19.04
N LEU A 124 9.62 -3.69 17.79
CA LEU A 124 9.01 -2.56 17.14
C LEU A 124 7.50 -2.45 17.37
N ARG A 125 6.84 -3.54 17.79
CA ARG A 125 5.39 -3.64 18.12
C ARG A 125 4.46 -3.22 16.98
N GLU A 126 4.91 -3.42 15.76
CA GLU A 126 4.16 -3.26 14.51
C GLU A 126 3.39 -4.53 14.15
N VAL A 127 2.48 -4.40 13.18
CA VAL A 127 1.64 -5.52 12.69
C VAL A 127 2.52 -6.64 12.14
N ASP A 128 2.19 -7.87 12.49
CA ASP A 128 2.89 -9.05 11.98
C ASP A 128 2.69 -9.23 10.46
N THR A 129 3.78 -9.56 9.76
CA THR A 129 3.80 -9.85 8.32
C THR A 129 4.23 -11.27 8.00
N SER A 130 4.42 -12.14 9.00
CA SER A 130 5.01 -13.47 8.84
C SER A 130 4.29 -14.33 7.78
N ARG A 131 2.95 -14.38 7.79
CA ARG A 131 2.15 -15.18 6.84
C ARG A 131 2.18 -14.58 5.43
N ILE A 132 2.16 -13.25 5.34
CA ILE A 132 2.29 -12.53 4.06
C ILE A 132 3.65 -12.83 3.42
N VAL A 133 4.72 -12.77 4.22
CA VAL A 133 6.10 -13.09 3.79
C VAL A 133 6.22 -14.56 3.38
N SER A 134 5.67 -15.48 4.19
CA SER A 134 5.64 -16.91 3.86
C SER A 134 4.89 -17.20 2.56
N GLU A 135 3.74 -16.57 2.30
CA GLU A 135 2.99 -16.74 1.05
C GLU A 135 3.77 -16.22 -0.18
N ILE A 136 4.51 -15.12 -0.06
CA ILE A 136 5.31 -14.62 -1.19
C ILE A 136 6.49 -15.58 -1.50
N LEU A 137 7.05 -16.23 -0.47
CA LEU A 137 8.23 -17.09 -0.58
C LEU A 137 7.91 -18.57 -0.86
N SER A 138 6.76 -19.10 -0.43
CA SER A 138 6.30 -20.46 -0.77
C SER A 138 6.15 -20.63 -2.27
N ASN A 139 5.59 -19.63 -2.94
CA ASN A 139 5.49 -19.52 -4.40
C ASN A 139 6.86 -19.41 -5.12
N GLN A 140 7.99 -19.58 -4.41
CA GLN A 140 9.33 -19.63 -5.00
C GLN A 140 9.99 -21.02 -4.97
N THR A 141 9.52 -22.01 -4.22
CA THR A 141 10.27 -23.27 -4.01
C THR A 141 10.06 -24.34 -5.08
N ASP A 142 9.00 -24.28 -5.89
CA ASP A 142 8.57 -25.37 -6.79
C ASP A 142 9.39 -25.50 -8.09
N GLY A 143 10.64 -25.02 -8.10
CA GLY A 143 11.49 -24.95 -9.30
C GLY A 143 12.71 -25.88 -9.33
N LEU A 144 12.90 -26.74 -8.32
CA LEU A 144 14.12 -27.55 -8.16
C LEU A 144 13.90 -29.06 -8.04
N SER A 145 12.66 -29.54 -8.22
CA SER A 145 12.35 -30.97 -8.35
C SER A 145 12.14 -31.36 -9.82
N GLU A 146 13.22 -31.86 -10.42
CA GLU A 146 13.32 -32.77 -11.58
C GLU A 146 12.46 -32.63 -12.85
N ILE A 147 13.18 -32.88 -13.94
CA ILE A 147 12.68 -33.29 -15.25
C ILE A 147 11.54 -34.32 -15.11
N SER A 148 10.31 -33.91 -15.44
CA SER A 148 9.22 -34.83 -15.72
C SER A 148 8.34 -34.30 -16.86
N PHE A 149 7.78 -35.23 -17.62
CA PHE A 149 7.23 -35.02 -18.96
C PHE A 149 5.73 -34.67 -18.92
N SER A 150 5.21 -34.17 -20.04
CA SER A 150 3.78 -34.02 -20.40
C SER A 150 2.87 -33.03 -19.62
N VAL A 151 2.64 -31.89 -20.28
CA VAL A 151 1.36 -31.18 -20.50
C VAL A 151 0.15 -31.48 -19.57
N GLN A 152 -0.32 -30.45 -18.87
CA GLN A 152 -1.74 -30.07 -18.88
C GLN A 152 -1.90 -28.56 -18.57
N GLU A 153 -2.91 -27.93 -19.18
CA GLU A 153 -3.19 -26.49 -18.99
C GLU A 153 -3.74 -26.24 -17.58
N GLY A 154 -2.96 -25.56 -16.75
CA GLY A 154 -3.33 -25.14 -15.40
C GLY A 154 -2.82 -23.73 -15.13
N ASN A 155 -3.69 -22.88 -14.59
CA ASN A 155 -3.50 -21.44 -14.38
C ASN A 155 -2.14 -21.09 -13.73
N GLY A 156 -1.13 -20.78 -14.56
CA GLY A 156 0.26 -20.57 -14.14
C GLY A 156 0.44 -19.26 -13.37
N GLN A 157 0.14 -19.29 -12.07
CA GLN A 157 0.27 -18.13 -11.19
C GLN A 157 1.73 -17.70 -11.10
N MET A 158 2.07 -16.60 -11.78
CA MET A 158 3.47 -16.17 -11.93
C MET A 158 4.09 -15.80 -10.57
N ARG A 159 5.29 -16.33 -10.33
CA ARG A 159 6.03 -16.27 -9.06
C ARG A 159 6.22 -14.83 -8.59
N LYS A 160 5.90 -14.56 -7.32
CA LYS A 160 6.06 -13.26 -6.67
C LYS A 160 7.51 -13.07 -6.20
N LYS A 161 8.04 -11.85 -6.29
CA LYS A 161 9.34 -11.43 -5.74
C LYS A 161 9.11 -10.57 -4.50
N LEU A 162 9.82 -10.88 -3.42
CA LEU A 162 9.82 -10.11 -2.18
C LEU A 162 11.10 -9.30 -2.06
N TYR A 163 10.97 -7.99 -1.89
CA TYR A 163 12.06 -7.08 -1.53
C TYR A 163 11.85 -6.57 -0.10
N VAL A 164 12.92 -6.58 0.71
CA VAL A 164 12.90 -6.23 2.14
C VAL A 164 13.82 -5.04 2.41
N PRO A 165 13.42 -4.10 3.29
CA PRO A 165 14.25 -2.94 3.64
C PRO A 165 15.56 -3.34 4.34
N ARG A 166 16.66 -2.71 3.92
CA ARG A 166 17.95 -2.71 4.60
C ARG A 166 18.39 -1.26 4.83
N VAL A 167 18.67 -0.88 6.07
CA VAL A 167 19.16 0.47 6.40
C VAL A 167 20.66 0.54 6.17
N GLU A 168 21.12 1.49 5.34
CA GLU A 168 22.54 1.65 5.02
C GLU A 168 23.22 2.65 5.97
N ASP A 169 22.54 3.73 6.35
CA ASP A 169 23.11 4.78 7.21
C ASP A 169 22.09 5.54 8.07
N LYS A 170 22.58 6.51 8.86
CA LYS A 170 21.76 7.43 9.67
C LYS A 170 21.18 8.60 8.88
N ASN A 171 21.54 8.76 7.59
CA ASN A 171 21.12 9.85 6.72
C ASN A 171 19.86 9.51 5.92
N SER A 172 19.02 8.60 6.45
CA SER A 172 17.81 8.10 5.80
C SER A 172 18.06 7.27 4.52
N ASN A 173 19.28 6.77 4.26
CA ASN A 173 19.51 5.86 3.13
C ASN A 173 19.13 4.42 3.48
N MET A 174 18.35 3.82 2.59
CA MET A 174 17.79 2.47 2.70
C MET A 174 17.74 1.86 1.29
N ARG A 175 17.98 0.56 1.20
CA ARG A 175 17.82 -0.27 -0.02
C ARG A 175 16.65 -1.23 0.18
N MET A 176 16.11 -1.78 -0.89
CA MET A 176 15.05 -2.81 -0.84
C MET A 176 15.58 -4.03 -1.58
N LEU A 177 16.16 -4.97 -0.84
CA LEU A 177 16.87 -6.11 -1.41
C LEU A 177 15.95 -7.32 -1.49
N LYS A 178 16.00 -8.01 -2.63
CA LYS A 178 15.27 -9.24 -2.87
C LYS A 178 15.73 -10.34 -1.92
N ILE A 179 14.79 -11.14 -1.42
CA ILE A 179 15.08 -12.35 -0.68
C ILE A 179 14.39 -13.57 -1.28
N SER A 180 15.08 -14.71 -1.21
CA SER A 180 14.57 -16.03 -1.61
C SER A 180 14.11 -16.87 -0.41
N ALA A 181 14.48 -16.47 0.81
CA ALA A 181 14.09 -17.13 2.06
C ALA A 181 14.20 -16.15 3.24
N VAL A 182 13.41 -16.38 4.30
CA VAL A 182 13.57 -15.69 5.61
C VAL A 182 14.84 -16.19 6.34
N LYS A 183 15.25 -17.43 6.06
CA LYS A 183 16.50 -18.02 6.57
C LYS A 183 17.70 -17.32 5.90
N GLY A 184 18.48 -16.58 6.67
CA GLY A 184 19.64 -15.80 6.18
C GLY A 184 19.53 -14.30 6.41
N LEU A 185 18.41 -13.80 6.91
CA LEU A 185 18.33 -12.42 7.40
C LEU A 185 19.21 -12.22 8.64
N VAL A 186 19.88 -11.07 8.73
CA VAL A 186 20.79 -10.69 9.81
C VAL A 186 20.11 -9.66 10.70
N ALA A 187 20.12 -9.88 12.01
CA ALA A 187 19.60 -8.90 12.96
C ALA A 187 20.50 -7.67 13.03
N ASN A 188 19.94 -6.48 12.78
CA ASN A 188 20.62 -5.21 13.01
C ASN A 188 20.63 -4.83 14.51
N SER A 189 21.20 -3.67 14.85
CA SER A 189 21.31 -3.19 16.24
C SER A 189 19.97 -2.88 16.95
N MET A 190 18.83 -2.98 16.26
CA MET A 190 17.48 -2.90 16.81
C MET A 190 16.73 -4.25 16.83
N ASN A 191 17.45 -5.35 16.56
CA ASN A 191 16.92 -6.71 16.35
C ASN A 191 15.93 -6.82 15.17
N ILE A 192 16.00 -5.91 14.21
CA ILE A 192 15.24 -6.02 12.96
C ILE A 192 16.02 -6.93 12.02
N LEU A 193 15.35 -7.91 11.43
CA LEU A 193 15.94 -8.81 10.45
C LEU A 193 16.08 -8.10 9.10
N GLU A 194 17.32 -7.86 8.67
CA GLU A 194 17.66 -7.23 7.40
C GLU A 194 18.30 -8.23 6.42
N PRO A 195 18.06 -8.10 5.11
CA PRO A 195 18.68 -8.96 4.10
C PRO A 195 20.19 -8.73 4.03
N SER A 196 20.94 -9.80 3.82
CA SER A 196 22.36 -9.75 3.46
C SER A 196 22.57 -8.93 2.17
N LEU A 197 23.75 -8.33 2.00
CA LEU A 197 24.16 -7.73 0.73
C LEU A 197 24.47 -8.79 -0.34
N LEU A 198 24.76 -10.02 0.09
CA LEU A 198 25.04 -11.17 -0.77
C LEU A 198 23.96 -12.24 -0.61
N ASP A 199 23.60 -12.88 -1.72
CA ASP A 199 22.68 -14.02 -1.77
C ASP A 199 23.35 -15.33 -1.30
N SER A 200 22.63 -16.45 -1.40
CA SER A 200 23.14 -17.78 -1.02
C SER A 200 24.37 -18.23 -1.80
N ASP A 201 24.57 -17.66 -2.99
CA ASP A 201 25.59 -18.06 -3.95
C ASP A 201 26.78 -17.07 -3.94
N GLY A 202 26.72 -16.04 -3.08
CA GLY A 202 27.76 -15.04 -2.89
C GLY A 202 27.68 -13.84 -3.84
N ASN A 203 26.62 -13.71 -4.64
CA ASN A 203 26.41 -12.59 -5.56
C ASN A 203 25.67 -11.45 -4.88
N GLN A 204 25.73 -10.22 -5.42
CA GLN A 204 24.98 -9.10 -4.85
C GLN A 204 23.47 -9.34 -4.96
N CYS A 205 22.74 -9.19 -3.86
CA CYS A 205 21.28 -9.25 -3.85
C CYS A 205 20.65 -8.22 -4.81
N GLU A 206 19.71 -8.67 -5.63
CA GLU A 206 18.90 -7.83 -6.52
C GLU A 206 18.22 -6.71 -5.72
N ASP A 207 18.36 -5.46 -6.14
CA ASP A 207 17.88 -4.29 -5.40
C ASP A 207 16.85 -3.51 -6.22
N ALA A 208 15.68 -3.28 -5.61
CA ALA A 208 14.63 -2.46 -6.21
C ALA A 208 15.09 -1.03 -6.53
N LEU A 209 16.11 -0.51 -5.82
CA LEU A 209 16.79 0.77 -6.12
C LEU A 209 18.31 0.63 -6.31
N GLN A 210 18.77 -0.29 -7.16
CA GLN A 210 20.22 -0.45 -7.38
C GLN A 210 20.90 0.86 -7.82
N SER A 211 22.16 1.03 -7.41
CA SER A 211 23.00 2.17 -7.78
C SER A 211 24.26 1.67 -8.45
N TYR A 212 24.54 2.20 -9.65
CA TYR A 212 25.75 1.91 -10.40
C TYR A 212 26.39 3.23 -10.86
N MET A 213 27.73 3.25 -10.91
CA MET A 213 28.48 4.40 -11.41
C MET A 213 28.26 4.56 -12.92
N ALA A 214 27.26 5.35 -13.31
CA ALA A 214 27.02 5.68 -14.71
C ALA A 214 27.86 6.89 -15.14
N MET A 215 28.48 6.78 -16.31
CA MET A 215 29.20 7.87 -16.94
C MET A 215 28.22 8.93 -17.44
N ALA A 216 28.16 10.06 -16.73
CA ALA A 216 27.42 11.23 -17.16
C ALA A 216 28.34 12.15 -17.98
N VAL A 217 27.96 12.47 -19.22
CA VAL A 217 28.67 13.43 -20.06
C VAL A 217 27.99 14.79 -19.94
N CYS A 218 28.72 15.82 -19.51
CA CYS A 218 28.22 17.19 -19.54
C CYS A 218 28.14 17.68 -21.00
N CYS A 219 26.92 17.83 -21.55
CA CYS A 219 26.71 18.26 -22.93
C CYS A 219 27.36 19.63 -23.26
N LYS A 220 27.57 20.50 -22.26
CA LYS A 220 28.20 21.82 -22.44
C LYS A 220 29.74 21.80 -22.40
N THR A 221 30.36 20.90 -21.64
CA THR A 221 31.82 20.89 -21.44
C THR A 221 32.52 19.66 -22.01
N LYS A 222 31.76 18.66 -22.48
CA LYS A 222 32.24 17.30 -22.84
C LYS A 222 33.02 16.59 -21.73
N ILE A 223 32.98 17.08 -20.50
CA ILE A 223 33.57 16.41 -19.34
C ILE A 223 32.69 15.22 -18.98
N THR A 224 33.28 14.03 -19.04
CA THR A 224 32.73 12.82 -18.43
C THR A 224 33.06 12.84 -16.95
N TYR A 225 32.06 12.66 -16.09
CA TYR A 225 32.25 12.58 -14.64
C TYR A 225 31.53 11.37 -14.05
N MET A 226 32.13 10.79 -13.00
CA MET A 226 31.46 9.78 -12.17
C MET A 226 30.33 10.47 -11.42
N LYS A 227 29.12 10.35 -11.93
CA LYS A 227 27.92 10.67 -11.17
C LYS A 227 27.52 9.40 -10.44
N SER A 228 27.29 9.49 -9.13
CA SER A 228 26.53 8.46 -8.43
C SER A 228 25.11 8.51 -8.99
N VAL A 229 24.79 7.60 -9.90
CA VAL A 229 23.46 7.47 -10.50
C VAL A 229 22.81 6.23 -9.90
N CYS A 230 21.59 6.43 -9.41
CA CYS A 230 20.74 5.34 -8.94
C CYS A 230 20.17 4.63 -10.20
N VAL A 231 21.02 3.87 -10.90
CA VAL A 231 20.62 3.07 -12.08
C VAL A 231 20.18 1.70 -11.61
N MET A 232 18.88 1.46 -11.67
CA MET A 232 18.22 0.38 -10.97
C MET A 232 18.15 -0.86 -11.86
N GLN A 233 18.42 -2.02 -11.26
CA GLN A 233 18.43 -3.30 -11.97
C GLN A 233 17.18 -4.15 -11.71
N ALA A 234 16.16 -3.57 -11.06
CA ALA A 234 14.80 -4.05 -11.19
C ALA A 234 14.39 -3.93 -12.67
N SER A 235 14.37 -5.07 -13.38
CA SER A 235 13.95 -5.16 -14.78
C SER A 235 12.45 -4.88 -14.98
N GLU A 236 11.70 -4.78 -13.87
CA GLU A 236 10.26 -4.67 -13.80
C GLU A 236 9.85 -3.69 -12.69
N PRO A 237 8.70 -3.01 -12.81
CA PRO A 237 8.20 -2.14 -11.75
C PRO A 237 7.77 -2.93 -10.50
N VAL A 238 7.75 -2.24 -9.36
CA VAL A 238 7.16 -2.72 -8.10
C VAL A 238 5.66 -2.45 -8.18
N ASP A 239 4.84 -3.47 -7.88
CA ASP A 239 3.39 -3.39 -7.95
C ASP A 239 2.77 -2.85 -6.65
N LEU A 240 3.39 -3.18 -5.52
CA LEU A 240 2.88 -3.02 -4.16
C LEU A 240 4.00 -2.74 -3.16
N PHE A 241 3.81 -1.72 -2.31
CA PHE A 241 4.54 -1.54 -1.06
C PHE A 241 3.61 -1.81 0.12
N ILE A 242 4.04 -2.69 1.02
CA ILE A 242 3.45 -2.91 2.34
C ILE A 242 4.28 -2.11 3.35
N LEU A 243 3.67 -1.04 3.88
CA LEU A 243 4.36 0.01 4.63
C LEU A 243 4.08 -0.06 6.14
N PRO A 244 5.12 -0.01 7.00
CA PRO A 244 4.95 0.12 8.44
C PRO A 244 4.76 1.58 8.85
N GLY A 245 4.24 1.79 10.05
CA GLY A 245 4.06 3.12 10.64
C GLY A 245 3.71 3.07 12.12
N LEU A 246 3.69 4.24 12.75
CA LEU A 246 3.18 4.39 14.12
C LEU A 246 1.72 4.85 14.12
N ALA A 247 1.36 5.84 13.31
CA ALA A 247 -0.02 6.31 13.16
C ALA A 247 -0.37 6.55 11.70
N PHE A 248 -1.66 6.47 11.38
CA PHE A 248 -2.22 6.63 10.05
C PHE A 248 -3.54 7.40 10.09
N GLU A 249 -3.80 8.23 9.10
CA GLU A 249 -5.11 8.85 8.88
C GLU A 249 -5.87 8.16 7.74
N ARG A 250 -7.20 8.17 7.81
CA ARG A 250 -8.07 7.88 6.66
C ARG A 250 -7.90 8.85 5.48
N SER A 251 -7.17 9.96 5.68
CA SER A 251 -6.82 10.92 4.63
C SER A 251 -5.50 10.61 3.91
N GLY A 252 -4.82 9.52 4.29
CA GLY A 252 -3.56 9.04 3.70
C GLY A 252 -2.30 9.49 4.43
N GLY A 253 -2.43 10.30 5.48
CA GLY A 253 -1.32 10.71 6.34
C GLY A 253 -0.66 9.50 7.03
N ARG A 254 0.67 9.44 7.04
CA ARG A 254 1.47 8.39 7.71
C ARG A 254 2.49 9.02 8.65
N LEU A 255 2.56 8.52 9.88
CA LEU A 255 3.59 8.88 10.86
C LEU A 255 4.62 7.75 11.02
N GLY A 256 5.77 7.88 10.35
CA GLY A 256 6.91 6.98 10.54
C GLY A 256 7.64 7.17 11.88
N ARG A 257 8.58 6.26 12.20
CA ARG A 257 9.32 6.22 13.48
C ARG A 257 10.21 7.45 13.77
N GLY A 258 10.57 8.23 12.74
CA GLY A 258 11.31 9.49 12.85
C GLY A 258 12.49 9.64 11.89
N GLY A 259 13.05 8.53 11.39
CA GLY A 259 14.27 8.53 10.57
C GLY A 259 14.07 8.67 9.05
N GLY A 260 12.91 9.11 8.55
CA GLY A 260 12.69 9.48 7.13
C GLY A 260 12.86 8.41 6.04
N TYR A 261 13.36 7.22 6.35
CA TYR A 261 13.77 6.19 5.37
C TYR A 261 12.74 5.91 4.27
N TYR A 262 11.48 5.63 4.64
CA TYR A 262 10.42 5.35 3.67
C TYR A 262 10.08 6.57 2.81
N ASP A 263 10.04 7.78 3.38
CA ASP A 263 9.72 9.00 2.65
C ASP A 263 10.82 9.34 1.61
N VAL A 264 12.09 9.19 2.01
CA VAL A 264 13.25 9.36 1.12
C VAL A 264 13.28 8.29 0.02
N PHE A 265 13.03 7.02 0.38
CA PHE A 265 13.01 5.90 -0.56
C PHE A 265 11.86 6.04 -1.57
N LEU A 266 10.63 6.27 -1.10
CA LEU A 266 9.43 6.34 -1.95
C LEU A 266 9.53 7.51 -2.93
N LYS A 267 10.10 8.66 -2.55
CA LYS A 267 10.35 9.76 -3.49
C LYS A 267 11.38 9.42 -4.56
N LYS A 268 12.46 8.71 -4.21
CA LYS A 268 13.44 8.20 -5.19
C LYS A 268 12.75 7.22 -6.17
N TYR A 269 11.95 6.28 -5.65
CA TYR A 269 11.19 5.33 -6.47
C TYR A 269 10.18 6.02 -7.39
N GLN A 270 9.33 6.90 -6.86
CA GLN A 270 8.28 7.60 -7.62
C GLN A 270 8.86 8.38 -8.79
N LYS A 271 9.98 9.08 -8.56
CA LYS A 271 10.72 9.80 -9.60
C LYS A 271 11.27 8.85 -10.67
N LEU A 272 11.90 7.74 -10.29
CA LEU A 272 12.37 6.74 -11.25
C LEU A 272 11.21 6.18 -12.08
N ALA A 273 10.11 5.79 -11.44
CA ALA A 273 8.95 5.25 -12.14
C ALA A 273 8.35 6.28 -13.13
N GLN A 274 8.42 7.59 -12.85
CA GLN A 274 8.09 8.64 -13.83
C GLN A 274 9.11 8.68 -14.99
N GLU A 275 10.41 8.68 -14.70
CA GLU A 275 11.48 8.69 -15.70
C GLU A 275 11.43 7.47 -16.64
N GLN A 276 11.11 6.28 -16.11
CA GLN A 276 10.98 5.01 -16.84
C GLN A 276 9.56 4.77 -17.41
N LYS A 277 8.61 5.70 -17.18
CA LYS A 277 7.18 5.57 -17.56
C LYS A 277 6.50 4.30 -17.02
N TRP A 278 6.91 3.85 -15.85
CA TRP A 278 6.32 2.71 -15.15
C TRP A 278 5.02 3.10 -14.45
N LYS A 279 4.12 2.13 -14.29
CA LYS A 279 2.95 2.25 -13.39
C LYS A 279 3.47 2.47 -11.97
N GLN A 280 2.90 3.43 -11.26
CA GLN A 280 3.23 3.63 -9.84
C GLN A 280 2.72 2.43 -9.02
N PRO A 281 3.44 2.02 -7.97
CA PRO A 281 2.99 0.97 -7.05
C PRO A 281 1.74 1.40 -6.29
N LEU A 282 1.02 0.44 -5.71
CA LEU A 282 0.04 0.71 -4.66
C LEU A 282 0.78 0.81 -3.32
N LEU A 283 0.57 1.88 -2.57
CA LEU A 283 1.15 2.10 -1.24
C LEU A 283 0.13 1.72 -0.14
N VAL A 284 0.18 0.48 0.35
CA VAL A 284 -0.72 -0.02 1.39
C VAL A 284 -0.01 0.01 2.74
N ALA A 285 -0.62 0.59 3.76
CA ALA A 285 -0.11 0.52 5.13
C ALA A 285 -0.92 -0.48 5.98
N LEU A 286 -0.23 -1.25 6.84
CA LEU A 286 -0.84 -2.13 7.82
C LEU A 286 -0.95 -1.41 9.16
N SER A 287 -2.11 -1.51 9.81
CA SER A 287 -2.43 -0.73 11.01
C SER A 287 -3.30 -1.50 12.00
N TYR A 288 -2.90 -1.54 13.27
CA TYR A 288 -3.82 -1.89 14.36
C TYR A 288 -4.91 -0.82 14.49
N SER A 289 -6.05 -1.18 15.08
CA SER A 289 -7.19 -0.28 15.29
C SER A 289 -6.80 1.03 16.00
N LEU A 290 -5.89 0.94 16.99
CA LEU A 290 -5.41 2.09 17.76
C LEU A 290 -4.45 3.02 16.98
N GLN A 291 -3.90 2.57 15.85
CA GLN A 291 -2.98 3.37 15.03
C GLN A 291 -3.72 4.28 14.04
N VAL A 292 -5.02 4.05 13.82
CA VAL A 292 -5.84 4.90 12.96
C VAL A 292 -6.30 6.10 13.79
N VAL A 293 -5.75 7.28 13.51
CA VAL A 293 -6.07 8.52 14.23
C VAL A 293 -7.16 9.29 13.49
N ASP A 294 -8.32 9.43 14.15
CA ASP A 294 -9.50 10.11 13.60
C ASP A 294 -9.66 11.55 14.14
N GLU A 295 -9.20 11.84 15.37
CA GLU A 295 -9.33 13.17 16.02
C GLU A 295 -8.09 14.05 15.91
N GLU A 296 -6.89 13.47 16.01
CA GLU A 296 -5.62 14.19 16.05
C GLU A 296 -4.92 14.11 14.69
N SER A 297 -5.08 15.13 13.85
CA SER A 297 -4.51 15.13 12.49
C SER A 297 -2.99 14.97 12.53
N ILE A 298 -2.45 14.04 11.75
CA ILE A 298 -1.01 13.83 11.59
C ILE A 298 -0.43 15.08 10.91
N PRO A 299 0.44 15.85 11.59
CA PRO A 299 1.08 17.01 10.98
C PRO A 299 1.91 16.55 9.79
N VAL A 300 1.71 17.14 8.61
CA VAL A 300 2.42 16.79 7.38
C VAL A 300 3.41 17.89 6.97
N THR A 301 4.51 17.47 6.35
CA THR A 301 5.52 18.30 5.71
C THR A 301 5.52 18.00 4.21
N PRO A 302 6.13 18.85 3.35
CA PRO A 302 6.28 18.52 1.93
C PRO A 302 7.18 17.29 1.67
N TYR A 303 7.84 16.76 2.71
CA TYR A 303 8.71 15.60 2.63
C TYR A 303 7.97 14.27 2.82
N ASP A 304 6.83 14.24 3.50
CA ASP A 304 6.09 13.00 3.76
C ASP A 304 5.39 12.49 2.50
N VAL A 305 5.41 11.17 2.28
CA VAL A 305 4.68 10.52 1.18
C VAL A 305 3.42 9.87 1.73
N PRO A 306 2.20 10.26 1.30
CA PRO A 306 0.96 9.64 1.78
C PRO A 306 0.85 8.17 1.33
N VAL A 307 -0.07 7.43 1.95
CA VAL A 307 -0.44 6.07 1.55
C VAL A 307 -1.69 6.08 0.69
N ASP A 308 -1.81 5.11 -0.22
CA ASP A 308 -2.96 4.93 -1.11
C ASP A 308 -4.11 4.21 -0.41
N ALA A 309 -3.81 3.33 0.56
CA ALA A 309 -4.79 2.58 1.33
C ALA A 309 -4.28 2.16 2.71
N LEU A 310 -5.22 1.79 3.59
CA LEU A 310 -4.95 1.15 4.87
C LEU A 310 -5.59 -0.23 4.94
N VAL A 311 -4.90 -1.19 5.53
CA VAL A 311 -5.53 -2.40 6.09
C VAL A 311 -5.55 -2.27 7.60
N SER A 312 -6.72 -2.56 8.17
CA SER A 312 -6.95 -2.65 9.60
C SER A 312 -7.84 -3.86 9.89
N PRO A 313 -8.05 -4.27 11.16
CA PRO A 313 -8.97 -5.36 11.50
C PRO A 313 -10.43 -5.08 11.11
N ARG A 314 -10.77 -3.82 10.80
CA ARG A 314 -12.08 -3.40 10.29
C ARG A 314 -12.22 -3.57 8.77
N GLY A 315 -11.18 -4.03 8.08
CA GLY A 315 -11.15 -4.16 6.62
C GLY A 315 -10.10 -3.27 5.94
N PHE A 316 -10.14 -3.32 4.61
CA PHE A 316 -9.36 -2.48 3.71
C PHE A 316 -10.07 -1.13 3.48
N ILE A 317 -9.30 -0.05 3.48
CA ILE A 317 -9.78 1.33 3.32
C ILE A 317 -9.00 1.96 2.16
N PRO A 318 -9.59 2.08 0.94
CA PRO A 318 -8.98 2.83 -0.14
C PRO A 318 -9.04 4.34 0.15
N ILE A 319 -7.99 5.07 -0.22
CA ILE A 319 -7.85 6.51 0.04
C ILE A 319 -7.56 7.26 -1.27
N SER A 320 -6.65 6.77 -2.10
CA SER A 320 -6.35 7.37 -3.41
C SER A 320 -7.19 6.75 -4.53
N PRO A 321 -7.39 7.45 -5.66
CA PRO A 321 -8.06 6.88 -6.84
C PRO A 321 -7.42 5.57 -7.31
N VAL A 322 -6.08 5.47 -7.23
CA VAL A 322 -5.32 4.27 -7.61
C VAL A 322 -5.61 3.07 -6.71
N ALA A 323 -5.98 3.29 -5.43
CA ALA A 323 -6.45 2.23 -4.56
C ALA A 323 -7.87 1.79 -4.91
N ILE A 324 -8.78 2.73 -5.19
CA ILE A 324 -10.17 2.45 -5.58
C ILE A 324 -10.18 1.60 -6.86
N GLU A 325 -9.50 2.07 -7.92
CA GLU A 325 -9.39 1.39 -9.23
C GLU A 325 -8.75 -0.02 -9.19
N ARG A 326 -8.10 -0.42 -8.09
CA ARG A 326 -7.49 -1.75 -7.92
C ARG A 326 -8.29 -2.70 -7.03
N CYS A 327 -9.42 -2.24 -6.50
CA CYS A 327 -10.27 -3.01 -5.57
C CYS A 327 -11.64 -3.37 -6.14
N ASP A 328 -12.05 -2.72 -7.23
CA ASP A 328 -13.11 -3.18 -8.13
C ASP A 328 -12.63 -4.33 -9.06
#